data_AF-A0A3M1CK38-F1
#
_entry.id   AF-A0A3M1CK38-F1
#
_cell.length_a   1.000
_cell.length_b   1.000
_cell.length_c   1.000
_cell.angle_alpha   90.00
_cell.angle_beta   90.00
_cell.angle_gamma   90.00
#
_symmetry.space_group_name_H-M   'P 1'
#
loop_
_entity.id
_entity.type
_entity.pdbx_description
1 polymer ?
#
loop_
_entity_poly.entity_id
_entity_poly.type
_entity_poly.pdbx_seq_one_letter_code
_entity_poly.pdbx_strand_id
1 'polypeptide(L)'
;RLLEAIKEVGGIAIITADHGNAEMMIDPATGGPWTAHTTNLVPCILYDPEGHLSEGGKKKIALRPQGILADIAPTILDILGMPIPKEMTGESLLIRG
;
A
#
# COMPACT_ATOMS: atom_id res chain seq x y z
N ARG A 1 2.63 16.50 7.08
CA ARG A 1 2.09 17.38 6.01
C ARG A 1 0.97 16.70 5.23
N LEU A 2 1.24 15.79 4.29
CA LEU A 2 0.15 15.18 3.50
C LEU A 2 -0.81 14.33 4.35
N LEU A 3 -0.29 13.45 5.22
CA LEU A 3 -1.15 12.61 6.08
C LEU A 3 -1.99 13.43 7.08
N GLU A 4 -1.49 14.58 7.51
CA GLU A 4 -2.25 15.51 8.35
C GLU A 4 -3.43 16.11 7.57
N ALA A 5 -3.19 16.58 6.33
CA ALA A 5 -4.26 17.09 5.48
C ALA A 5 -5.30 16.02 5.12
N ILE A 6 -4.85 14.77 4.87
CA ILE A 6 -5.75 13.63 4.63
C ILE A 6 -6.61 13.37 5.86
N LYS A 7 -6.02 13.41 7.06
CA LYS A 7 -6.75 13.26 8.31
C LYS A 7 -7.78 14.38 8.50
N GLU A 8 -7.43 15.63 8.24
CA GLU A 8 -8.32 16.78 8.40
C GLU A 8 -9.60 16.68 7.56
N VAL A 9 -9.54 15.99 6.41
CA VAL A 9 -10.71 15.75 5.53
C VAL A 9 -11.38 14.40 5.77
N GLY A 10 -10.96 13.62 6.78
CA GLY A 10 -11.49 12.28 7.03
C GLY A 10 -11.19 11.31 5.88
N GLY A 11 -10.02 11.42 5.26
CA GLY A 11 -9.59 10.57 4.15
C GLY A 11 -8.78 9.35 4.62
N ILE A 12 -8.60 8.42 3.69
CA ILE A 12 -7.74 7.24 3.84
C ILE A 12 -6.58 7.36 2.85
N ALA A 13 -5.38 6.91 3.23
CA ALA A 13 -4.23 6.82 2.33
C ALA A 13 -3.67 5.41 2.25
N ILE A 14 -3.20 5.03 1.06
CA ILE A 14 -2.27 3.91 0.87
C ILE A 14 -0.92 4.51 0.53
N ILE A 15 0.10 4.20 1.33
CA ILE A 15 1.47 4.64 1.13
C ILE A 15 2.27 3.44 0.64
N THR A 16 2.85 3.54 -0.55
CA THR A 16 3.63 2.48 -1.19
C THR A 16 4.71 3.07 -2.10
N ALA A 17 5.49 2.21 -2.75
CA ALA A 17 6.45 2.57 -3.79
C ALA A 17 6.25 1.67 -5.03
N ASP A 18 6.79 2.09 -6.17
CA ASP A 18 6.80 1.33 -7.42
C ASP A 18 7.97 0.33 -7.48
N HIS A 19 9.10 0.65 -6.85
CA HIS A 19 10.25 -0.24 -6.72
C HIS A 19 11.20 0.21 -5.59
N GLY A 20 12.23 -0.61 -5.33
CA GLY A 20 13.37 -0.22 -4.48
C GLY A 20 14.45 0.53 -5.27
N ASN A 21 15.26 1.33 -4.57
CA ASN A 21 16.43 2.03 -5.07
C ASN A 21 17.26 2.55 -3.88
N ALA A 22 16.72 3.54 -3.16
CA ALA A 22 17.46 4.31 -2.15
C ALA A 22 17.94 3.50 -0.94
N GLU A 23 17.38 2.31 -0.72
CA GLU A 23 17.83 1.40 0.33
C GLU A 23 19.16 0.71 -0.02
N MET A 24 19.59 0.73 -1.28
CA MET A 24 20.88 0.22 -1.74
C MET A 24 21.63 1.26 -2.58
N MET A 25 22.53 1.97 -1.93
CA MET A 25 23.35 3.00 -2.58
C MET A 25 24.79 2.56 -2.87
N ILE A 26 25.21 1.41 -2.32
CA ILE A 26 26.55 0.84 -2.47
C ILE A 26 26.41 -0.61 -2.91
N ASP A 27 27.13 -0.97 -3.96
CA ASP A 27 27.18 -2.34 -4.47
C ASP A 27 27.90 -3.24 -3.45
N PRO A 28 27.26 -4.29 -2.91
CA PRO A 28 27.87 -5.17 -1.93
C PRO A 28 29.01 -6.04 -2.50
N ALA A 29 29.07 -6.24 -3.82
CA ALA A 29 30.11 -7.02 -4.47
C ALA A 29 31.36 -6.19 -4.79
N THR A 30 31.19 -4.92 -5.16
CA THR A 30 32.31 -4.05 -5.62
C THR A 30 32.67 -2.94 -4.63
N GLY A 31 31.78 -2.59 -3.70
CA GLY A 31 31.93 -1.44 -2.80
C GLY A 31 31.74 -0.07 -3.48
N GLY A 32 31.43 -0.05 -4.78
CA GLY A 32 31.20 1.17 -5.55
C GLY A 32 29.76 1.68 -5.48
N PRO A 33 29.46 2.82 -6.13
CA PRO A 33 28.10 3.37 -6.19
C PRO A 33 27.13 2.42 -6.91
N TRP A 34 25.98 2.16 -6.29
CA TRP A 34 24.85 1.50 -6.93
C TRP A 34 23.90 2.54 -7.52
N THR A 35 23.56 2.41 -8.80
CA THR A 35 22.75 3.42 -9.54
C THR A 35 21.47 2.84 -10.14
N ALA A 36 21.21 1.55 -9.93
CA ALA A 36 20.06 0.83 -10.47
C ALA A 36 18.95 0.66 -9.42
N HIS A 37 17.78 0.21 -9.87
CA HIS A 37 16.72 -0.26 -8.96
C HIS A 37 17.13 -1.57 -8.29
N THR A 38 16.40 -1.94 -7.23
CA THR A 38 16.52 -3.26 -6.59
C THR A 38 15.26 -4.09 -6.82
N THR A 39 15.34 -5.37 -6.47
CA THR A 39 14.20 -6.30 -6.43
C THR A 39 13.64 -6.47 -5.02
N ASN A 40 13.95 -5.57 -4.10
CA ASN A 40 13.44 -5.61 -2.74
C ASN A 40 11.92 -5.34 -2.73
N LEU A 41 11.25 -5.87 -1.72
CA LEU A 41 9.83 -5.56 -1.50
C LEU A 41 9.66 -4.08 -1.14
N VAL A 42 8.53 -3.51 -1.57
CA VAL A 42 8.11 -2.15 -1.23
C VAL A 42 7.17 -2.16 -0.03
N PRO A 43 7.17 -1.12 0.82
CA PRO A 43 6.19 -1.01 1.89
C PRO A 43 4.79 -0.84 1.30
N CYS A 44 3.76 -1.37 1.97
CA CYS A 44 2.37 -1.04 1.68
C CYS A 44 1.66 -0.75 3.01
N ILE A 45 1.37 0.53 3.26
CA ILE A 45 0.86 1.00 4.55
C ILE A 45 -0.52 1.59 4.32
N LEU A 46 -1.50 1.07 5.05
CA LEU A 46 -2.84 1.61 5.13
C LEU A 46 -2.92 2.63 6.27
N TYR A 47 -3.27 3.88 5.94
CA TYR A 47 -3.50 4.96 6.88
C TYR A 47 -4.98 5.33 6.90
N ASP A 48 -5.68 4.89 7.93
CA ASP A 48 -7.09 5.19 8.20
C ASP A 48 -7.20 5.79 9.61
N PRO A 49 -7.05 7.12 9.75
CA PRO A 49 -6.92 7.77 11.06
C PRO A 49 -8.23 7.80 11.85
N GLU A 50 -9.39 7.81 11.17
CA GLU A 50 -10.71 7.85 11.80
C GLU A 50 -11.32 6.44 11.94
N GLY A 51 -10.65 5.41 11.44
CA GLY A 51 -11.08 4.02 11.59
C GLY A 51 -12.32 3.68 10.76
N HIS A 52 -12.49 4.33 9.60
CA HIS A 52 -13.59 4.09 8.65
C HIS A 52 -13.75 2.61 8.27
N LEU A 53 -12.63 1.88 8.26
CA LEU A 53 -12.54 0.46 7.90
C LEU A 53 -12.78 -0.46 9.12
N SER A 54 -13.14 0.07 10.29
CA SER A 54 -13.45 -0.73 11.48
C SER A 54 -14.94 -1.04 11.58
N GLU A 55 -15.33 -2.31 11.46
CA GLU A 55 -16.71 -2.73 11.72
C GLU A 55 -16.99 -2.84 13.23
N GLY A 56 -17.99 -2.08 13.71
CA GLY A 56 -18.53 -2.25 15.07
C GLY A 56 -17.53 -2.04 16.21
N GLY A 57 -16.52 -1.20 16.01
CA GLY A 57 -15.49 -0.89 17.03
C GLY A 57 -14.40 -1.95 17.19
N LYS A 58 -14.32 -2.95 16.30
CA LYS A 58 -13.23 -3.94 16.28
C LYS A 58 -12.37 -3.70 15.03
N LYS A 59 -11.04 -3.62 15.20
CA LYS A 59 -10.08 -3.63 14.09
C LYS A 59 -10.15 -5.00 13.39
N LYS A 60 -11.05 -5.13 12.42
CA LYS A 60 -11.25 -6.34 11.62
C LYS A 60 -10.63 -6.26 10.23
N ILE A 61 -10.00 -5.14 9.89
CA ILE A 61 -9.35 -4.95 8.60
C ILE A 61 -7.82 -5.00 8.74
N ALA A 62 -7.22 -5.88 7.95
CA ALA A 62 -5.78 -6.04 7.81
C ALA A 62 -5.40 -6.10 6.32
N LEU A 63 -4.13 -5.83 6.02
CA LEU A 63 -3.58 -6.08 4.68
C LEU A 63 -3.10 -7.52 4.59
N ARG A 64 -3.39 -8.18 3.46
CA ARG A 64 -2.84 -9.49 3.10
C ARG A 64 -1.30 -9.41 3.11
N PRO A 65 -0.59 -10.38 3.72
CA PRO A 65 0.87 -10.30 3.90
C PRO A 65 1.68 -10.44 2.60
N GLN A 66 1.04 -10.85 1.51
CA GLN A 66 1.65 -11.01 0.19
C GLN A 66 0.78 -10.24 -0.80
N GLY A 67 1.39 -9.55 -1.75
CA GLY A 67 0.68 -8.74 -2.74
C GLY A 67 1.61 -8.28 -3.84
N ILE A 68 1.02 -7.77 -4.93
CA ILE A 68 1.72 -7.20 -6.08
C ILE A 68 1.21 -5.79 -6.37
N LEU A 69 1.91 -5.03 -7.20
CA LEU A 69 1.51 -3.66 -7.55
C LEU A 69 0.12 -3.59 -8.21
N ALA A 70 -0.27 -4.64 -8.96
CA ALA A 70 -1.60 -4.73 -9.58
C ALA A 70 -2.74 -4.79 -8.56
N ASP A 71 -2.46 -5.11 -7.29
CA ASP A 71 -3.44 -5.20 -6.21
C ASP A 71 -3.83 -3.81 -5.66
N ILE A 72 -3.04 -2.76 -5.91
CA ILE A 72 -3.25 -1.42 -5.34
C ILE A 72 -4.57 -0.79 -5.84
N ALA A 73 -4.83 -0.81 -7.15
CA ALA A 73 -6.05 -0.21 -7.70
C ALA A 73 -7.34 -0.95 -7.25
N PRO A 74 -7.42 -2.29 -7.30
CA PRO A 74 -8.52 -3.04 -6.69
C PRO A 74 -8.72 -2.73 -5.21
N THR A 75 -7.64 -2.58 -4.44
CA THR A 75 -7.71 -2.21 -3.01
C THR A 75 -8.34 -0.83 -2.81
N ILE A 76 -8.00 0.16 -3.64
CA ILE A 76 -8.61 1.50 -3.59
C ILE A 76 -10.11 1.43 -3.90
N LEU A 77 -10.52 0.67 -4.92
CA LEU A 77 -11.94 0.50 -5.24
C LEU A 77 -12.70 -0.19 -4.11
N ASP A 78 -12.10 -1.20 -3.49
CA ASP A 78 -12.68 -1.89 -2.32
C ASP A 78 -12.86 -0.94 -1.12
N ILE A 79 -11.87 -0.08 -0.84
CA ILE A 79 -11.98 0.98 0.19
C ILE A 79 -13.14 1.93 -0.12
N LEU A 80 -13.31 2.31 -1.38
CA LEU A 80 -14.39 3.21 -1.82
C LEU A 80 -15.76 2.53 -1.91
N GLY A 81 -15.85 1.21 -1.68
CA GLY A 81 -17.07 0.43 -1.88
C GLY A 81 -17.54 0.38 -3.34
N MET A 82 -16.61 0.52 -4.28
CA MET A 82 -16.88 0.54 -5.72
C MET A 82 -16.68 -0.85 -6.34
N PRO A 83 -17.42 -1.20 -7.40
CA PRO A 83 -17.21 -2.47 -8.10
C PRO A 83 -15.83 -2.50 -8.76
N ILE A 84 -15.13 -3.64 -8.63
CA ILE A 84 -13.87 -3.90 -9.33
C ILE A 84 -14.21 -4.43 -10.74
N PRO A 85 -13.74 -3.78 -11.82
CA PRO A 85 -13.99 -4.23 -13.18
C PRO A 85 -13.24 -5.54 -13.47
N LYS A 86 -13.81 -6.39 -14.33
CA LYS A 86 -13.26 -7.71 -14.68
C LYS A 86 -11.88 -7.66 -15.35
N GLU A 87 -11.53 -6.52 -15.94
CA GLU A 87 -10.23 -6.27 -16.57
C GLU A 87 -9.11 -6.10 -15.52
N MET A 88 -9.44 -5.73 -14.27
CA MET A 88 -8.48 -5.73 -13.17
C MET A 88 -8.34 -7.15 -12.62
N THR A 89 -7.22 -7.79 -12.94
CA THR A 89 -6.92 -9.15 -12.47
C THR A 89 -6.20 -9.19 -11.13
N GLY A 90 -5.78 -8.04 -10.60
CA GLY A 90 -5.28 -7.94 -9.24
C GLY A 90 -6.41 -8.08 -8.22
N GLU A 91 -6.06 -8.40 -6.98
CA GLU A 91 -7.03 -8.63 -5.91
C GLU A 91 -6.85 -7.60 -4.81
N SER A 92 -7.94 -7.18 -4.16
CA SER A 92 -7.85 -6.28 -3.01
C SER A 92 -6.94 -6.88 -1.94
N LEU A 93 -6.09 -6.03 -1.35
CA LEU A 93 -5.23 -6.39 -0.23
C LEU A 93 -6.00 -6.40 1.10
N LEU A 94 -7.21 -5.84 1.16
CA LEU A 94 -8.00 -5.83 2.39
C LEU A 94 -8.50 -7.23 2.74
N ILE A 95 -8.26 -7.66 3.97
CA ILE A 95 -8.85 -8.85 4.58
C ILE A 95 -9.82 -8.37 5.66
N ARG A 96 -11.08 -8.85 5.60
CA ARG A 96 -12.12 -8.62 6.62
C ARG A 96 -12.29 -9.90 7.45
N GLY A 97 -12.07 -9.81 8.76
CA GLY A 97 -12.27 -10.93 9.72
C GLY A 97 -13.64 -10.95 10.36
#